data_AF-A0AAE1MWQ5-F1
#
_entry.id   AF-A0AAE1MWQ5-F1
#
_cell.length_a   1.000
_cell.length_b   1.000
_cell.length_c   1.000
_cell.angle_alpha   90.00
_cell.angle_beta   90.00
_cell.angle_gamma   90.00
#
_symmetry.space_group_name_H-M   'P 1'
#
loop_
_entity.id
_entity.type
_entity.pdbx_description
1 polymer ?
#
loop_
_entity_poly.entity_id
_entity_poly.type
_entity_poly.pdbx_seq_one_letter_code
_entity_poly.pdbx_strand_id
1 'polypeptide(L)'
;MDIDYAIRKDEPPSITVASTPDQVDLYEKWERSNRLSVMFIKISISADIRGSVEQHNKIRPLLKAIDEQLWTSDKAFTDTLIMKFSSPRLTAVKNVCKHIILIRDIEAQLKSLEVDMSDSFLIHYIPNTLL
;
A
#
# COMPACT_ATOMS: atom_id res chain seq x y z
N MET A 1 -24.96 14.24 3.37
CA MET A 1 -24.40 14.10 2.01
C MET A 1 -23.65 12.79 1.97
N ASP A 2 -23.96 11.90 1.03
CA ASP A 2 -23.33 10.58 0.90
C ASP A 2 -22.00 10.73 0.15
N ILE A 3 -20.88 10.81 0.89
CA ILE A 3 -19.56 11.14 0.33
C ILE A 3 -18.96 9.93 -0.39
N ASP A 4 -19.22 8.72 0.09
CA ASP A 4 -18.69 7.45 -0.42
C ASP A 4 -19.61 6.79 -1.47
N TYR A 5 -20.65 7.50 -1.93
CA TYR A 5 -21.54 7.03 -2.98
C TYR A 5 -20.79 6.59 -4.25
N ALA A 6 -19.83 7.38 -4.74
CA ALA A 6 -19.01 7.10 -5.92
C ALA A 6 -17.97 5.98 -5.69
N ILE A 7 -17.71 5.62 -4.43
CA ILE A 7 -16.88 4.46 -4.07
C ILE A 7 -17.72 3.19 -4.20
N ARG A 8 -18.96 3.21 -3.67
CA ARG A 8 -19.86 2.05 -3.65
C ARG A 8 -20.54 1.75 -4.98
N LYS A 9 -20.74 2.76 -5.84
CA LYS A 9 -21.47 2.63 -7.11
C LYS A 9 -20.56 2.89 -8.31
N ASP A 10 -20.80 2.15 -9.38
CA ASP A 10 -20.14 2.38 -10.67
C ASP A 10 -20.50 3.75 -11.24
N GLU A 11 -19.65 4.24 -12.13
CA GLU A 11 -19.88 5.48 -12.85
C GLU A 11 -21.17 5.35 -13.69
N PRO A 12 -22.16 6.23 -13.47
CA PRO A 12 -23.38 6.22 -14.27
C PRO A 12 -23.07 6.65 -15.71
N PRO A 13 -23.94 6.29 -16.67
CA PRO A 13 -23.79 6.75 -18.05
C PRO A 13 -23.70 8.27 -18.14
N SER A 14 -22.86 8.78 -19.03
CA SER A 14 -22.74 10.21 -19.27
C SER A 14 -24.09 10.80 -19.68
N ILE A 15 -24.38 12.00 -19.18
CA ILE A 15 -25.60 12.73 -19.53
C ILE A 15 -25.59 13.02 -21.03
N THR A 16 -26.71 12.72 -21.69
CA THR A 16 -26.95 13.03 -23.10
C THR A 16 -28.21 13.89 -23.24
N VAL A 17 -28.44 14.44 -24.43
CA VAL A 17 -29.62 15.29 -24.71
C VAL A 17 -30.95 14.56 -24.49
N ALA A 18 -30.95 13.22 -24.46
CA ALA A 18 -32.10 12.37 -24.21
C ALA A 18 -32.23 11.92 -22.74
N SER A 19 -31.33 12.37 -21.85
CA SER A 19 -31.35 11.97 -20.44
C SER A 19 -32.57 12.52 -19.72
N THR A 20 -33.18 11.67 -18.90
CA THR A 20 -34.28 12.06 -18.01
C THR A 20 -33.76 12.90 -16.83
N PRO A 21 -34.61 13.73 -16.20
CA PRO A 21 -34.23 14.48 -15.00
C PRO A 21 -33.62 13.59 -13.90
N ASP A 22 -34.21 12.41 -13.68
CA ASP A 22 -33.71 11.45 -12.66
C ASP A 22 -32.30 10.93 -12.98
N GLN A 23 -31.96 10.76 -14.27
CA GLN A 23 -30.61 10.36 -14.70
C GLN A 23 -29.60 11.48 -14.49
N VAL A 24 -30.01 12.73 -14.71
CA VAL A 24 -29.18 13.91 -14.45
C VAL A 24 -28.88 14.03 -12.97
N ASP A 25 -29.91 13.95 -12.12
CA ASP A 25 -29.76 14.03 -10.66
C ASP A 25 -28.84 12.92 -10.12
N LEU A 26 -28.96 11.71 -10.65
CA LEU A 26 -28.11 10.58 -10.25
C LEU A 26 -26.65 10.79 -10.65
N TYR A 27 -26.41 11.30 -11.87
CA TYR A 27 -25.06 11.63 -12.34
C TYR A 27 -24.45 12.76 -11.51
N GLU A 28 -25.19 13.85 -11.24
CA GLU A 28 -24.70 14.97 -10.43
C GLU A 28 -24.37 14.55 -9.00
N LYS A 29 -25.22 13.70 -8.41
CA LYS A 29 -24.96 13.12 -7.08
C LYS A 29 -23.68 12.29 -7.07
N TRP A 30 -23.48 11.45 -8.09
CA TRP A 30 -22.27 10.65 -8.24
C TRP A 30 -21.03 11.54 -8.43
N GLU A 31 -21.10 12.52 -9.32
CA GLU A 31 -19.98 13.42 -9.64
C GLU A 31 -19.56 14.25 -8.43
N ARG A 32 -20.54 14.74 -7.65
CA ARG A 32 -20.27 15.47 -6.41
C ARG A 32 -19.55 14.59 -5.38
N SER A 33 -19.99 13.34 -5.21
CA SER A 33 -19.35 12.37 -4.33
C SER A 33 -17.95 11.99 -4.81
N ASN A 34 -17.75 11.81 -6.12
CA ASN A 34 -16.46 11.54 -6.73
C ASN A 34 -15.46 12.68 -6.43
N ARG A 35 -15.84 13.93 -6.72
CA ARG A 35 -14.99 15.09 -6.50
C ARG A 35 -14.58 15.26 -5.04
N LEU A 36 -15.53 15.09 -4.12
CA LEU A 36 -15.26 15.20 -2.68
C LEU A 36 -14.33 14.09 -2.19
N SER A 37 -14.55 12.85 -2.61
CA SER A 37 -13.70 11.72 -2.23
C SER A 37 -12.28 11.87 -2.76
N VAL A 38 -12.12 12.26 -4.03
CA VAL A 38 -10.80 12.51 -4.63
C VAL A 38 -10.07 13.61 -3.89
N MET A 39 -10.74 14.74 -3.60
CA MET A 39 -10.14 15.85 -2.86
C MET A 39 -9.70 15.41 -1.46
N PHE A 40 -10.53 14.64 -0.75
CA PHE A 40 -10.23 14.16 0.60
C PHE A 40 -9.00 13.24 0.62
N ILE A 41 -8.93 12.29 -0.32
CA ILE A 41 -7.78 11.39 -0.44
C ILE A 41 -6.52 12.19 -0.76
N LYS A 42 -6.56 13.09 -1.75
CA LYS A 42 -5.41 13.92 -2.14
C LYS A 42 -4.85 14.77 -1.00
N ILE A 43 -5.68 15.20 -0.06
CA ILE A 43 -5.26 15.97 1.13
C ILE A 43 -4.66 15.04 2.20
N SER A 44 -5.15 13.80 2.30
CA SER A 44 -4.82 12.89 3.39
C SER A 44 -3.59 12.01 3.13
N ILE A 45 -3.18 11.85 1.86
CA ILE A 45 -2.02 11.03 1.49
C ILE A 45 -0.68 11.66 1.86
N SER A 46 0.32 10.81 2.13
CA SER A 46 1.69 11.24 2.37
C SER A 46 2.34 11.79 1.09
N ALA A 47 3.38 12.60 1.27
CA ALA A 47 4.14 13.19 0.16
C ALA A 47 4.75 12.13 -0.78
N ASP A 48 5.09 10.96 -0.23
CA ASP A 48 5.77 9.87 -0.96
C ASP A 48 4.92 9.25 -2.07
N ILE A 49 3.58 9.24 -1.92
CA ILE A 49 2.65 8.70 -2.92
C ILE A 49 1.89 9.79 -3.67
N ARG A 50 2.07 11.07 -3.28
CA ARG A 50 1.31 12.20 -3.83
C ARG A 50 1.49 12.35 -5.34
N GLY A 51 2.70 12.20 -5.86
CA GLY A 51 2.98 12.36 -7.29
C GLY A 51 2.22 11.39 -8.20
N SER A 52 2.02 10.15 -7.74
CA SER A 52 1.25 9.12 -8.46
C SER A 52 -0.25 9.41 -8.43
N VAL A 53 -0.74 9.93 -7.29
CA VAL A 53 -2.17 10.19 -7.03
C VAL A 53 -2.68 11.45 -7.74
N GLU A 54 -1.88 12.50 -7.90
CA GLU A 54 -2.35 13.79 -8.42
C GLU A 54 -2.96 13.71 -9.83
N GLN A 55 -2.63 12.68 -10.61
CA GLN A 55 -3.10 12.49 -11.98
C GLN A 55 -4.55 11.99 -12.06
N HIS A 56 -5.12 11.47 -10.97
CA HIS A 56 -6.45 10.84 -10.98
C HIS A 56 -7.55 11.81 -10.51
N ASN A 57 -8.51 12.06 -11.40
CA ASN A 57 -9.71 12.87 -11.14
C ASN A 57 -10.96 12.03 -10.82
N LYS A 58 -10.84 10.71 -10.95
CA LYS A 58 -11.90 9.74 -10.62
C LYS A 58 -11.46 8.85 -9.47
N ILE A 59 -12.37 8.60 -8.55
CA ILE A 59 -12.12 7.89 -7.29
C ILE A 59 -11.70 6.44 -7.50
N ARG A 60 -12.31 5.73 -8.46
CA ARG A 60 -11.99 4.32 -8.75
C ARG A 60 -10.57 4.13 -9.30
N PRO A 61 -10.15 4.83 -10.38
CA PRO A 61 -8.75 4.80 -10.82
C PRO A 61 -7.77 5.24 -9.74
N LEU A 62 -8.14 6.24 -8.94
CA LEU A 62 -7.31 6.72 -7.85
C LEU A 62 -7.05 5.64 -6.79
N LEU A 63 -8.10 4.97 -6.31
CA LEU A 63 -7.97 3.89 -5.33
C LEU A 63 -7.14 2.73 -5.87
N LYS A 64 -7.32 2.38 -7.14
CA LYS A 64 -6.50 1.35 -7.80
C LYS A 64 -5.02 1.74 -7.87
N ALA A 65 -4.71 2.98 -8.23
CA ALA A 65 -3.33 3.46 -8.27
C ALA A 65 -2.67 3.47 -6.88
N ILE A 66 -3.43 3.80 -5.83
CA ILE A 66 -2.95 3.73 -4.44
C ILE A 66 -2.63 2.29 -4.06
N ASP A 67 -3.54 1.36 -4.35
CA ASP A 67 -3.36 -0.07 -4.04
C ASP A 67 -2.13 -0.65 -4.75
N GLU A 68 -1.97 -0.35 -6.05
CA GLU A 68 -0.80 -0.77 -6.83
C GLU A 68 0.53 -0.17 -6.31
N GLN A 69 0.50 1.10 -5.87
CA GLN A 69 1.67 1.76 -5.30
C GLN A 69 2.05 1.17 -3.94
N LEU A 70 1.07 0.90 -3.08
CA LEU A 70 1.29 0.27 -1.77
C LEU A 70 1.87 -1.14 -1.95
N TRP A 71 1.26 -1.94 -2.82
CA TRP A 71 1.78 -3.26 -3.17
C TRP A 71 3.22 -3.22 -3.66
N THR A 72 3.55 -2.27 -4.55
CA THR A 72 4.91 -2.10 -5.07
C THR A 72 5.89 -1.68 -3.97
N SER A 73 5.47 -0.80 -3.07
CA SER A 73 6.25 -0.35 -1.92
C SER A 73 6.54 -1.51 -0.95
N ASP A 74 5.52 -2.26 -0.57
CA ASP A 74 5.65 -3.41 0.33
C ASP A 74 6.56 -4.49 -0.27
N LYS A 75 6.44 -4.72 -1.58
CA LYS A 75 7.35 -5.61 -2.31
C LYS A 75 8.80 -5.10 -2.26
N ALA A 76 9.05 -3.84 -2.58
CA ALA A 76 10.40 -3.26 -2.56
C ALA A 76 11.00 -3.27 -1.14
N PHE A 77 10.17 -3.05 -0.13
CA PHE A 77 10.56 -3.11 1.27
C PHE A 77 10.89 -4.55 1.69
N THR A 78 10.07 -5.53 1.28
CA THR A 78 10.34 -6.97 1.45
C THR A 78 11.67 -7.36 0.82
N ASP A 79 11.92 -6.98 -0.44
CA ASP A 79 13.17 -7.26 -1.15
C ASP A 79 14.38 -6.64 -0.41
N THR A 80 14.21 -5.43 0.13
CA THR A 80 15.23 -4.76 0.93
C THR A 80 15.52 -5.51 2.23
N LEU A 81 14.49 -6.00 2.92
CA LEU A 81 14.63 -6.79 4.14
C LEU A 81 15.31 -8.13 3.86
N ILE A 82 14.94 -8.83 2.79
CA ILE A 82 15.58 -10.07 2.35
C ILE A 82 17.06 -9.83 2.02
N MET A 83 17.38 -8.73 1.33
CA MET A 83 18.76 -8.37 1.03
C MET A 83 19.56 -8.06 2.30
N LYS A 84 18.98 -7.35 3.27
CA LYS A 84 19.60 -7.12 4.58
C LYS A 84 19.81 -8.43 5.34
N PHE A 85 18.80 -9.30 5.34
CA PHE A 85 18.83 -10.61 5.98
C PHE A 85 19.95 -11.50 5.42
N SER A 86 20.17 -11.46 4.10
CA SER A 86 21.19 -12.24 3.40
C SER A 86 22.56 -11.54 3.31
N SER A 87 22.70 -10.37 3.93
CA SER A 87 23.89 -9.54 3.76
C SER A 87 25.09 -10.10 4.53
N PRO A 88 26.31 -10.10 3.97
CA PRO A 88 27.53 -10.40 4.73
C PRO A 88 27.86 -9.33 5.77
N ARG A 89 27.18 -8.17 5.75
CA ARG A 89 27.30 -7.18 6.83
C ARG A 89 26.58 -7.62 8.10
N LEU A 90 25.60 -8.51 7.97
CA LEU A 90 24.91 -9.11 9.11
C LEU A 90 25.91 -9.94 9.93
N THR A 91 26.75 -10.75 9.26
CA THR A 91 27.79 -11.56 9.91
C THR A 91 28.95 -10.74 10.48
N ALA A 92 29.10 -9.47 10.07
CA ALA A 92 30.09 -8.56 10.64
C ALA A 92 29.72 -8.01 12.04
N VAL A 93 28.51 -8.27 12.54
CA VAL A 93 28.07 -7.86 13.88
C VAL A 93 28.76 -8.71 14.95
N LYS A 94 29.84 -8.18 15.53
CA LYS A 94 30.69 -8.89 16.52
C LYS A 94 29.98 -9.27 17.83
N ASN A 95 28.81 -8.70 18.13
CA ASN A 95 28.09 -8.96 19.37
C ASN A 95 26.89 -9.87 19.10
N VAL A 96 26.93 -11.10 19.63
CA VAL A 96 25.91 -12.14 19.46
C VAL A 96 24.51 -11.64 19.85
N CYS A 97 24.37 -10.92 20.97
CA CYS A 97 23.07 -10.40 21.38
C CYS A 97 22.52 -9.38 20.38
N LYS A 98 23.36 -8.47 19.87
CA LYS A 98 22.96 -7.51 18.83
C LYS A 98 22.59 -8.19 17.53
N HIS A 99 23.32 -9.25 17.16
CA HIS A 99 23.04 -10.05 15.97
C HIS A 99 21.68 -10.74 16.05
N ILE A 100 21.40 -11.40 17.17
CA ILE A 100 20.10 -12.06 17.41
C ILE A 100 18.95 -11.05 17.37
N ILE A 101 19.11 -9.89 18.05
CA ILE A 101 18.09 -8.84 18.04
C ILE A 101 17.82 -8.36 16.62
N LEU A 102 18.86 -8.14 15.83
CA LEU A 102 18.70 -7.63 14.47
C LEU A 102 18.03 -8.65 13.54
N ILE A 103 18.36 -9.94 13.66
CA ILE A 103 17.68 -11.00 12.91
C ILE A 103 16.20 -11.10 13.30
N ARG A 104 15.90 -11.04 14.60
CA ARG A 104 14.51 -11.09 15.09
C ARG A 104 13.70 -9.85 14.71
N ASP A 105 14.34 -8.69 14.65
CA ASP A 105 13.72 -7.46 14.15
C ASP A 105 13.37 -7.57 12.66
N ILE A 106 14.30 -8.07 11.83
CA ILE A 106 14.03 -8.33 10.40
C ILE A 106 12.92 -9.37 10.23
N GLU A 107 12.92 -10.43 11.03
CA GLU A 107 11.86 -11.43 11.05
C GLU A 107 10.49 -10.84 11.37
N ALA A 108 10.39 -10.04 12.43
CA ALA A 108 9.15 -9.38 12.81
C ALA A 108 8.65 -8.44 11.69
N GLN A 109 9.56 -7.71 11.04
CA GLN A 109 9.21 -6.84 9.91
C GLN A 109 8.75 -7.65 8.69
N LEU A 110 9.41 -8.73 8.33
CA LEU A 110 8.98 -9.62 7.24
C LEU A 110 7.62 -10.27 7.53
N LYS A 111 7.39 -10.69 8.77
CA LYS A 111 6.10 -11.25 9.21
C LYS A 111 4.96 -10.24 9.07
N SER A 112 5.22 -8.96 9.31
CA SER A 112 4.22 -7.88 9.10
C SER A 112 3.86 -7.66 7.63
N LEU A 113 4.71 -8.13 6.70
CA LEU A 113 4.51 -8.12 5.25
C LEU A 113 4.04 -9.49 4.72
N GLU A 114 3.47 -10.33 5.59
CA GLU A 114 3.00 -11.69 5.30
C GLU A 114 4.09 -12.67 4.82
N VAL A 115 5.37 -12.33 5.03
CA VAL A 115 6.50 -13.23 4.77
C VAL A 115 6.91 -13.93 6.06
N ASP A 116 6.39 -15.13 6.25
CA ASP A 116 6.67 -15.91 7.46
C ASP A 116 7.96 -16.73 7.34
N MET A 117 8.81 -16.62 8.35
CA MET A 117 10.01 -17.46 8.48
C MET A 117 9.77 -18.50 9.56
N SER A 118 9.97 -19.77 9.23
CA SER A 118 9.78 -20.84 10.22
C SER A 118 10.81 -20.73 11.35
N ASP A 119 10.37 -21.01 12.58
CA ASP A 119 11.28 -21.10 13.73
C ASP A 119 12.41 -22.10 13.49
N SER A 120 12.12 -23.22 12.81
CA SER A 120 13.13 -24.20 12.41
C SER A 120 14.22 -23.58 11.53
N PHE A 121 13.86 -22.72 10.59
CA PHE A 121 14.84 -22.03 9.76
C PHE A 121 15.71 -21.09 10.59
N LEU A 122 15.10 -20.29 11.47
CA LEU A 122 15.81 -19.30 12.30
C LEU A 122 16.78 -19.96 13.29
N ILE A 123 16.40 -21.09 13.89
CA ILE A 123 17.25 -21.85 14.81
C ILE A 123 18.53 -22.35 14.13
N HIS A 124 18.47 -22.71 12.85
CA HIS A 124 19.64 -23.12 12.08
C HIS A 124 20.41 -21.94 11.47
N TYR A 125 19.70 -20.89 11.06
CA TYR A 125 20.29 -19.74 10.37
C TYR A 125 21.09 -18.81 11.28
N ILE A 126 20.56 -18.48 12.47
CA ILE A 126 21.20 -17.54 13.39
C ILE A 126 22.61 -18.01 13.81
N PRO A 127 22.83 -19.28 14.21
CA PRO A 127 24.18 -19.77 14.53
C PRO A 127 25.12 -19.78 13.32
N ASN A 128 24.62 -20.13 12.14
CA ASN A 128 25.44 -20.19 10.92
C ASN A 128 25.95 -18.82 10.45
N THR A 129 25.28 -17.74 10.84
CA THR A 129 25.67 -16.36 10.48
C THR A 129 26.57 -15.70 11.54
N LEU A 130 26.86 -16.40 12.63
CA LEU A 130 27.82 -15.96 13.67
C LEU A 130 29.24 -16.49 13.46
N LEU A 131 29.42 -17.43 12.52
CA LEU A 131 30.70 -18.00 12.09
C LEU A 131 31.40 -17.08 11.08
#